data_AF-A0A2T4NNP5-F1
#
_entry.id   AF-A0A2T4NNP5-F1
#
_cell.length_a   1.000
_cell.length_b   1.000
_cell.length_c   1.000
_cell.angle_alpha   90.00
_cell.angle_beta   90.00
_cell.angle_gamma   90.00
#
_symmetry.space_group_name_H-M   'P 1'
#
loop_
_entity.id
_entity.type
_entity.pdbx_description
1 polymer ?
#
loop_
_entity_poly.entity_id
_entity_poly.type
_entity_poly.pdbx_seq_one_letter_code
_entity_poly.pdbx_strand_id
1 'polypeptide(L)' 'MALRSAPNRGSQIIRFAHRGDAVSIFCKTGGETVQGNPLWYLLTDGTWAWGAARYIDTIGPAPRWC' A
#
# COMPACT_ATOMS: atom_id res chain seq x y z
N MET A 1 3.96 -7.76 -4.82
CA MET A 1 4.28 -6.31 -4.78
C MET A 1 5.28 -6.03 -3.67
N ALA A 2 6.06 -4.95 -3.80
CA ALA A 2 6.95 -4.49 -2.74
C ALA A 2 6.21 -3.52 -1.80
N LEU A 3 6.32 -3.77 -0.50
CA LEU A 3 5.87 -2.89 0.58
C LEU A 3 7.04 -2.02 1.02
N ARG A 4 6.79 -0.73 1.22
CA ARG A 4 7.87 0.26 1.33
C ARG A 4 7.76 1.15 2.56
N SER A 5 8.86 1.79 2.94
CA SER A 5 8.88 2.71 4.09
C SER A 5 8.18 4.05 3.83
N ALA A 6 7.98 4.43 2.57
CA ALA A 6 7.25 5.64 2.20
C ALA A 6 6.37 5.41 0.95
N PRO A 7 5.36 6.27 0.69
CA PRO A 7 4.46 6.13 -0.46
C PRO A 7 5.10 6.60 -1.78
N ASN A 8 6.29 6.07 -2.09
CA ASN A 8 7.00 6.30 -3.35
C ASN A 8 7.83 5.06 -3.72
N ARG A 9 8.11 4.89 -5.02
CA ARG A 9 8.84 3.71 -5.55
C ARG A 9 10.34 3.73 -5.26
N GLY A 10 10.89 4.88 -4.86
CA GLY A 10 12.30 5.04 -4.49
C GLY A 10 12.62 4.61 -3.05
N SER A 11 11.62 4.53 -2.17
CA SER A 11 11.83 4.23 -0.75
C SER A 11 12.18 2.77 -0.50
N GLN A 12 12.84 2.54 0.65
CA GLN A 12 13.31 1.22 1.07
C GLN A 12 12.18 0.20 1.06
N ILE A 13 12.46 -0.97 0.49
CA ILE A 13 11.54 -2.11 0.53
C ILE A 13 11.64 -2.74 1.92
N ILE A 14 10.53 -2.73 2.65
CA ILE A 14 10.40 -3.33 3.98
C ILE A 14 10.09 -4.83 3.84
N ARG A 15 9.18 -5.18 2.92
CA ARG A 15 8.69 -6.55 2.73
C ARG A 15 8.14 -6.74 1.33
N PHE A 16 7.96 -7.99 0.91
CA PHE A 16 7.20 -8.35 -0.27
C PHE A 16 5.88 -9.00 0.13
N ALA A 17 4.78 -8.55 -0.48
CA ALA A 17 3.48 -9.22 -0.42
C ALA A 17 3.25 -9.96 -1.73
N HIS A 18 2.81 -11.20 -1.67
CA HIS A 18 2.50 -12.03 -2.82
C HIS A 18 1.05 -11.86 -3.24
N ARG A 19 0.74 -12.24 -4.49
CA ARG A 19 -0.63 -12.20 -4.98
C ARG A 19 -1.46 -13.20 -4.18
N GLY A 20 -2.58 -12.74 -3.61
CA GLY A 20 -3.43 -13.55 -2.74
C GLY A 20 -3.17 -13.36 -1.25
N ASP A 21 -2.09 -12.65 -0.87
CA ASP A 21 -1.87 -12.29 0.53
C ASP A 21 -2.92 -11.29 0.99
N ALA A 22 -3.57 -11.60 2.12
CA ALA A 22 -4.48 -10.67 2.78
C ALA A 22 -3.68 -9.67 3.61
N VAL A 23 -3.89 -8.38 3.36
CA VAL A 23 -3.24 -7.28 4.07
C VAL A 23 -4.26 -6.41 4.77
N SER A 24 -3.92 -5.91 5.96
CA SER A 24 -4.76 -4.99 6.72
C SER A 24 -4.44 -3.55 6.35
N ILE A 25 -5.39 -2.87 5.72
CA ILE A 25 -5.25 -1.45 5.35
C ILE A 25 -5.70 -0.57 6.52
N PHE A 26 -4.85 0.35 6.96
CA PHE A 26 -5.16 1.31 8.01
C PHE A 26 -5.72 2.63 7.46
N CYS A 27 -5.06 3.21 6.46
CA CYS A 27 -5.50 4.42 5.78
C CYS A 27 -4.87 4.53 4.39
N LYS A 28 -5.35 5.50 3.60
CA LYS A 28 -4.82 5.83 2.28
C LYS A 28 -4.20 7.21 2.23
N THR A 29 -3.20 7.39 1.39
CA THR A 29 -2.57 8.68 1.11
C THR A 29 -2.24 8.85 -0.37
N GLY A 30 -1.94 10.08 -0.77
CA GLY A 30 -1.41 10.41 -2.08
C GLY A 30 0.11 10.27 -2.08
N GLY A 31 0.65 9.69 -3.13
CA GLY A 31 2.09 9.48 -3.28
C GLY A 31 2.49 9.44 -4.73
N GLU A 32 3.62 8.79 -5.00
CA GLU A 32 4.10 8.65 -6.37
C GLU A 32 3.13 7.84 -7.24
N THR A 33 2.81 8.34 -8.43
CA THR A 33 1.90 7.68 -9.36
C THR A 33 2.47 6.36 -9.87
N VAL A 34 1.78 5.25 -9.58
CA VAL A 34 2.10 3.92 -10.08
C VAL A 34 1.07 3.51 -11.13
N GLN A 35 1.50 3.43 -12.40
CA GLN A 35 0.64 3.09 -13.55
C GLN A 35 -0.68 3.90 -13.59
N GLY A 36 -0.59 5.22 -13.39
CA GLY A 36 -1.75 6.11 -13.40
C GLY A 36 -2.54 6.20 -12.08
N ASN A 37 -2.17 5.45 -11.04
CA ASN A 37 -2.80 5.53 -9.73
C ASN A 37 -1.85 6.20 -8.70
N PRO A 38 -2.18 7.39 -8.17
CA PRO A 38 -1.37 8.10 -7.16
C PRO A 38 -1.65 7.63 -5.73
N LEU A 39 -2.58 6.69 -5.51
CA LEU A 39 -2.96 6.27 -4.17
C LEU A 39 -2.04 5.17 -3.62
N TRP A 40 -1.77 5.30 -2.33
CA TRP A 40 -1.01 4.36 -1.52
C TRP A 40 -1.79 4.01 -0.26
N TYR A 41 -1.64 2.78 0.21
CA TYR A 41 -2.25 2.26 1.42
C TYR A 41 -1.19 2.00 2.47
N LEU A 42 -1.43 2.47 3.69
CA LEU A 42 -0.65 2.11 4.85
C LEU A 42 -1.17 0.77 5.37
N LEU A 43 -0.31 -0.22 5.36
CA LEU A 43 -0.59 -1.57 5.80
C LEU A 43 -0.06 -1.78 7.21
N THR A 44 -0.82 -2.53 8.02
CA THR A 44 -0.50 -2.83 9.41
C THR A 44 -0.30 -4.33 9.66
N ASP A 45 -0.19 -5.15 8.62
CA ASP A 45 0.06 -6.58 8.75
C ASP A 45 1.55 -6.86 9.07
N GLY A 46 1.83 -7.06 10.35
CA GLY A 46 3.17 -7.40 10.86
C GLY A 46 4.10 -6.20 11.03
N THR A 47 4.27 -5.37 9.98
CA THR A 47 5.09 -4.16 10.03
C THR A 47 4.42 -3.03 9.25
N TRP A 48 4.49 -1.80 9.77
CA TRP A 48 3.96 -0.61 9.10
C TRP A 48 4.67 -0.38 7.77
N ALA A 49 3.95 -0.51 6.66
CA ALA A 49 4.52 -0.35 5.33
C ALA A 49 3.50 0.19 4.33
N TRP A 50 3.99 0.87 3.31
CA TRP A 50 3.19 1.45 2.23
C TRP A 50 3.12 0.52 1.02
N GLY A 51 1.91 0.23 0.59
CA GLY A 51 1.62 -0.50 -0.65
C GLY A 51 0.93 0.38 -1.67
N ALA A 52 1.33 0.31 -2.93
CA ALA A 52 0.65 1.03 -4.00
C ALA A 52 -0.77 0.45 -4.19
N ALA A 53 -1.80 1.32 -4.16
CA ALA A 53 -3.20 0.91 -4.27
C ALA A 53 -3.50 0.19 -5.60
N ARG A 54 -2.68 0.45 -6.63
CA ARG A 54 -2.76 -0.21 -7.94
C ARG A 54 -2.76 -1.75 -7.88
N TYR A 55 -2.13 -2.33 -6.85
CA TYR A 55 -1.93 -3.77 -6.69
C TYR A 55 -2.75 -4.38 -5.55
N ILE A 56 -3.58 -3.60 -4.87
CA ILE A 56 -4.33 -4.03 -3.70
C ILE A 56 -5.83 -3.85 -3.98
N ASP A 57 -6.54 -4.97 -4.04
CA ASP A 57 -7.99 -4.97 -4.14
C ASP A 57 -8.60 -4.73 -2.75
N THR A 58 -9.45 -3.72 -2.61
CA THR A 58 -10.10 -3.41 -1.34
C THR A 58 -11.30 -4.32 -1.12
N ILE A 59 -11.32 -5.02 0.01
CA ILE A 59 -12.47 -5.83 0.44
C ILE A 59 -13.24 -5.02 1.49
N GLY A 60 -14.49 -4.65 1.16
CA GLY A 60 -15.34 -3.86 2.05
C GLY A 60 -15.24 -2.34 1.81
N PRO A 61 -15.47 -1.50 2.84
CA PRO A 61 -15.56 -0.05 2.68
C PRO A 61 -14.22 0.56 2.29
N ALA A 62 -14.28 1.69 1.57
CA ALA A 62 -13.08 2.40 1.15
C ALA A 62 -12.24 2.87 2.37
N PRO A 63 -10.91 2.69 2.33
CA PRO A 63 -10.04 3.16 3.41
C PRO A 63 -10.16 4.67 3.63
N ARG A 64 -10.12 5.09 4.90
CA ARG A 64 -10.06 6.51 5.27
C ARG A 64 -8.75 7.14 4.83
N TRP A 65 -8.74 8.45 4.64
CA TRP A 65 -7.50 9.20 4.44
C TRP A 65 -6.65 9.22 5.72
N CYS A 66 -5.34 9.10 5.53
CA CYS A 66 -4.38 9.74 6.41
C CYS A 66 -4.32 11.22 5.99
#